data_AF-A0A6I5RIW0-F1
#
_entry.id   AF-A0A6I5RIW0-F1
#
_cell.length_a   1.000
_cell.length_b   1.000
_cell.length_c   1.000
_cell.angle_alpha   90.00
_cell.angle_beta   90.00
_cell.angle_gamma   90.00
#
_symmetry.space_group_name_H-M   'P 1'
#
loop_
_entity.id
_entity.type
_entity.pdbx_description
1 polymer ?
#
loop_
_entity_poly.entity_id
_entity_poly.type
_entity_poly.pdbx_seq_one_letter_code
_entity_poly.pdbx_strand_id
1 'polypeptide(L)'
;MPRGGWGQIYVDRDPTNPYKGWGWVEVHRDDHIKFNVPGGYPKTYKEAQEACRGNIANRLKYVGHLNLPSRGRGGTNKFIFNINGEQVVIRAQKSLTNKAVAAWAKTWAPPNTKLITPGDRTISLNGEKLENRPYFVYFILNEDSNAIKIGQAKDVEKRLKSLQTSSPAQLKLMKCIQTDGVEAARQLEQSLHEKFSELRLAGEWFRAHEMLLKYIEQN
;
A
#
# COMPACT_ATOMS: atom_id res chain seq x y z
N MET A 1 -8.69 28.20 -23.31
CA MET A 1 -9.79 27.58 -22.55
C MET A 1 -9.50 27.77 -21.07
N PRO A 2 -10.42 28.31 -20.25
CA PRO A 2 -10.07 28.73 -18.90
C PRO A 2 -9.73 27.49 -18.07
N ARG A 3 -8.47 27.35 -17.68
CA ARG A 3 -8.00 26.28 -16.81
C ARG A 3 -8.66 26.49 -15.45
N GLY A 4 -9.69 25.70 -15.13
CA GLY A 4 -10.39 25.77 -13.85
C GLY A 4 -9.41 25.66 -12.67
N GLY A 5 -9.62 26.43 -11.61
CA GLY A 5 -8.78 26.34 -10.41
C GLY A 5 -8.94 25.01 -9.67
N TRP A 6 -8.10 24.80 -8.65
CA TRP A 6 -8.26 23.70 -7.70
C TRP A 6 -9.34 24.05 -6.67
N GLY A 7 -10.25 23.12 -6.37
CA GLY A 7 -11.23 23.23 -5.30
C GLY A 7 -10.79 22.45 -4.07
N GLN A 8 -10.76 23.10 -2.90
CA GLN A 8 -10.42 22.46 -1.62
C GLN A 8 -11.65 21.78 -1.01
N ILE A 9 -11.46 20.56 -0.52
CA ILE A 9 -12.48 19.70 0.08
C ILE A 9 -11.92 19.17 1.40
N TYR A 10 -12.74 19.16 2.45
CA TYR A 10 -12.35 18.60 3.74
C TYR A 10 -12.77 17.14 3.86
N VAL A 11 -11.91 16.34 4.49
CA VAL A 11 -12.10 14.89 4.62
C VAL A 11 -11.70 14.43 6.02
N ASP A 12 -12.25 13.32 6.47
CA ASP A 12 -11.88 12.73 7.76
C ASP A 12 -10.44 12.23 7.75
N ARG A 13 -9.67 12.53 8.81
CA ARG A 13 -8.34 11.94 9.00
C ARG A 13 -8.41 10.46 9.34
N ASP A 14 -9.47 10.09 10.05
CA ASP A 14 -9.78 8.72 10.41
C ASP A 14 -11.27 8.48 10.22
N PRO A 15 -11.69 7.71 9.20
CA PRO A 15 -13.11 7.43 8.95
C PRO A 15 -13.76 6.62 10.09
N THR A 16 -12.96 6.04 11.00
CA THR A 16 -13.47 5.26 12.14
C THR A 16 -13.49 6.05 13.45
N ASN A 17 -12.90 7.25 13.47
CA ASN A 17 -12.80 8.06 14.67
C ASN A 17 -13.00 9.55 14.37
N PRO A 18 -14.21 10.10 14.59
CA PRO A 18 -14.52 11.49 14.28
C PRO A 18 -13.74 12.51 15.14
N TYR A 19 -13.16 12.09 16.26
CA TYR A 19 -12.38 12.96 17.14
C TYR A 19 -10.96 13.23 16.64
N LYS A 20 -10.45 12.44 15.67
CA LYS A 20 -9.12 12.65 15.06
C LYS A 20 -9.06 13.87 14.13
N GLY A 21 -10.19 14.54 13.92
CA GLY A 21 -10.29 15.76 13.13
C GLY A 21 -10.19 15.52 11.64
N TRP A 22 -9.98 16.60 10.90
CA TRP A 22 -10.10 16.63 9.45
C TRP A 22 -8.78 16.98 8.77
N GLY A 23 -8.68 16.60 7.50
CA GLY A 23 -7.65 17.01 6.56
C GLY A 23 -8.29 17.66 5.34
N TRP A 24 -7.48 18.03 4.37
CA TRP A 24 -7.95 18.56 3.11
C TRP A 24 -7.38 17.80 1.91
N VAL A 25 -8.18 17.77 0.85
CA VAL A 25 -7.80 17.37 -0.50
C VAL A 25 -8.17 18.50 -1.47
N GLU A 26 -7.52 18.53 -2.62
CA GLU A 26 -7.85 19.42 -3.72
C GLU A 26 -8.07 18.62 -4.99
N VAL A 27 -9.10 19.00 -5.73
CA VAL A 27 -9.48 18.38 -7.00
C VAL A 27 -9.63 19.49 -8.03
N HIS A 28 -9.30 19.21 -9.29
CA HIS A 28 -9.55 20.16 -10.37
C HIS A 28 -11.06 20.41 -10.50
N ARG A 29 -11.49 21.66 -10.72
CA ARG A 29 -12.93 21.98 -10.84
C ARG A 29 -13.62 21.20 -11.96
N ASP A 30 -12.93 20.98 -13.08
CA ASP A 30 -13.50 20.22 -14.19
C ASP A 30 -13.75 18.76 -13.80
N ASP A 31 -12.83 18.16 -13.04
CA ASP A 31 -12.98 16.79 -12.51
C ASP A 31 -14.06 16.73 -11.42
N HIS A 32 -14.19 17.79 -10.61
CA HIS A 32 -15.24 17.92 -9.59
C HIS A 32 -16.63 17.80 -10.23
N ILE A 33 -16.85 18.50 -11.34
CA ILE A 33 -18.10 18.46 -12.11
C ILE A 33 -18.23 17.12 -12.83
N LYS A 34 -17.19 16.69 -13.56
CA LYS A 34 -17.23 15.50 -14.42
C LYS A 34 -17.50 14.21 -13.63
N PHE A 35 -16.88 14.07 -12.47
CA PHE A 35 -16.98 12.86 -11.65
C PHE A 35 -17.92 13.01 -10.44
N ASN A 36 -18.65 14.13 -10.36
CA ASN A 36 -19.55 14.44 -9.24
C ASN A 36 -18.88 14.27 -7.86
N VAL A 37 -17.65 14.78 -7.74
CA VAL A 37 -16.87 14.65 -6.50
C VAL A 37 -17.54 15.47 -5.40
N PRO A 38 -17.75 14.94 -4.19
CA PRO A 38 -18.40 15.67 -3.11
C PRO A 38 -17.54 16.85 -2.67
N GLY A 39 -18.09 18.06 -2.73
CA GLY A 39 -17.43 19.29 -2.28
C GLY A 39 -17.70 19.63 -0.81
N GLY A 40 -16.89 20.54 -0.26
CA GLY A 40 -17.16 21.18 1.03
C GLY A 40 -16.74 20.36 2.26
N TYR A 41 -17.62 20.30 3.25
CA TYR A 41 -17.35 19.69 4.56
C TYR A 41 -17.81 18.24 4.64
N PRO A 42 -17.02 17.35 5.27
CA PRO A 42 -17.44 15.97 5.49
C PRO A 42 -18.62 15.92 6.46
N LYS A 43 -19.42 14.86 6.36
CA LYS A 43 -20.62 14.68 7.18
C LYS A 43 -20.33 14.78 8.67
N THR A 44 -19.24 14.13 9.10
CA THR A 44 -18.71 14.13 10.48
C THR A 44 -18.44 15.53 11.02
N TYR A 45 -17.97 16.46 10.18
CA TYR A 45 -17.73 17.84 10.59
C TYR A 45 -19.04 18.57 10.87
N LYS A 46 -20.05 18.40 10.00
CA LYS A 46 -21.38 18.99 10.20
C LYS A 46 -22.05 18.43 11.47
N GLU A 47 -21.95 17.12 11.68
CA GLU A 47 -22.45 16.46 12.90
C GLU A 47 -21.72 16.96 14.16
N ALA A 48 -20.40 17.16 14.08
CA ALA A 48 -19.61 17.71 15.17
C ALA A 48 -19.97 19.17 15.50
N GLN A 49 -20.23 19.99 14.47
CA GLN A 49 -20.71 21.35 14.66
C GLN A 49 -22.05 21.38 15.40
N GLU A 50 -22.99 20.51 15.02
CA GLU A 50 -24.29 20.38 15.68
C GLU A 50 -24.13 19.96 17.14
N ALA A 51 -23.35 18.90 17.40
CA ALA A 51 -23.14 18.35 18.74
C ALA A 51 -22.45 19.32 19.72
N CYS A 52 -21.72 20.31 19.21
CA CYS A 52 -21.01 21.30 20.01
C CYS A 52 -21.78 22.63 20.16
N ARG A 53 -22.96 22.79 19.55
CA ARG A 53 -23.76 24.02 19.70
C ARG A 53 -24.08 24.26 21.18
N GLY A 54 -23.62 25.38 21.70
CA GLY A 54 -23.84 25.78 23.09
C GLY A 54 -23.08 24.96 24.15
N ASN A 55 -22.20 24.01 23.75
CA ASN A 55 -21.49 23.15 24.69
C ASN A 55 -19.98 23.09 24.39
N ILE A 56 -19.23 23.92 25.12
CA ILE A 56 -17.76 24.02 25.00
C ILE A 56 -17.06 22.70 25.35
N ALA A 57 -17.56 21.93 26.32
CA ALA A 57 -16.94 20.67 26.73
C ALA A 57 -16.96 19.64 25.59
N ASN A 58 -18.02 19.63 24.77
CA ASN A 58 -18.08 18.76 23.58
C ASN A 58 -17.04 19.15 22.54
N ARG A 59 -16.75 20.45 22.39
CA ARG A 59 -15.74 20.94 21.43
C ARG A 59 -14.34 20.43 21.76
N LEU A 60 -14.02 20.30 23.04
CA LEU A 60 -12.72 19.81 23.53
C LEU A 60 -12.46 18.34 23.21
N LYS A 61 -13.49 17.57 22.85
CA LYS A 61 -13.34 16.16 22.44
C LYS A 61 -12.65 16.02 21.07
N TYR A 62 -12.73 17.05 20.23
CA TYR A 62 -12.17 17.04 18.87
C TYR A 62 -10.76 17.61 18.86
N VAL A 63 -9.85 16.93 18.16
CA VAL A 63 -8.52 17.47 17.87
C VAL A 63 -8.66 18.82 17.14
N GLY A 64 -7.97 19.83 17.65
CA GLY A 64 -8.03 21.18 17.10
C GLY A 64 -9.33 21.94 17.38
N HIS A 65 -10.20 21.42 18.26
CA HIS A 65 -11.42 22.11 18.70
C HIS A 65 -12.32 22.55 17.55
N LEU A 66 -12.61 21.64 16.60
CA LEU A 66 -13.36 21.94 15.36
C LEU A 66 -12.67 22.90 14.37
N ASN A 67 -11.44 23.34 14.63
CA ASN A 67 -10.74 24.15 13.63
C ASN A 67 -10.27 23.25 12.48
N LEU A 68 -10.72 23.59 11.27
CA LEU A 68 -10.26 22.93 10.06
C LEU A 68 -8.81 23.31 9.77
N PRO A 69 -7.98 22.35 9.30
CA PRO A 69 -6.60 22.66 8.98
C PRO A 69 -6.52 23.58 7.76
N SER A 70 -5.68 24.61 7.85
CA SER A 70 -5.36 25.43 6.70
C SER A 70 -4.53 24.65 5.67
N ARG A 71 -4.52 25.13 4.42
CA ARG A 71 -3.63 24.58 3.38
C ARG A 71 -2.15 24.67 3.79
N GLY A 72 -1.76 25.77 4.44
CA GLY A 72 -0.41 26.00 4.95
C GLY A 72 0.68 26.00 3.87
N ARG A 73 1.96 25.96 4.29
CA ARG A 73 3.14 25.84 3.40
C ARG A 73 3.70 24.42 3.31
N GLY A 74 3.16 23.49 4.10
CA GLY A 74 3.53 22.08 4.02
C GLY A 74 3.06 21.53 2.68
N GLY A 75 3.99 21.16 1.80
CA GLY A 75 3.70 20.71 0.44
C GLY A 75 2.68 19.56 0.36
N THR A 76 2.29 19.18 -0.86
CA THR A 76 1.18 18.25 -1.09
C THR A 76 1.64 16.87 -1.54
N ASN A 77 0.88 15.85 -1.16
CA ASN A 77 0.97 14.52 -1.76
C ASN A 77 0.03 14.44 -2.97
N LYS A 78 0.50 13.88 -4.08
CA LYS A 78 -0.31 13.65 -5.29
C LYS A 78 -0.89 12.23 -5.25
N PHE A 79 -2.18 12.12 -5.50
CA PHE A 79 -2.84 10.83 -5.76
C PHE A 79 -3.53 10.88 -7.12
N ILE A 80 -3.72 9.71 -7.73
CA ILE A 80 -4.41 9.58 -9.02
C ILE A 80 -5.47 8.50 -8.88
N PHE A 81 -6.72 8.83 -9.19
CA PHE A 81 -7.78 7.84 -9.34
C PHE A 81 -7.93 7.52 -10.82
N ASN A 82 -7.75 6.25 -11.19
CA ASN A 82 -8.11 5.77 -12.51
C ASN A 82 -9.52 5.18 -12.44
N ILE A 83 -10.46 5.90 -13.07
CA ILE A 83 -11.88 5.59 -13.12
C ILE A 83 -12.20 5.24 -14.57
N ASN A 84 -12.42 3.95 -14.83
CA ASN A 84 -12.76 3.43 -16.17
C ASN A 84 -11.81 3.89 -17.30
N GLY A 85 -10.50 4.01 -17.01
CA GLY A 85 -9.48 4.42 -17.98
C GLY A 85 -9.13 5.91 -17.95
N GLU A 86 -9.95 6.74 -17.30
CA GLU A 86 -9.68 8.16 -17.12
C GLU A 86 -8.99 8.46 -15.80
N GLN A 87 -8.09 9.46 -15.78
CA GLN A 87 -7.31 9.82 -14.60
C GLN A 87 -7.82 11.11 -13.95
N VAL A 88 -8.21 11.02 -12.68
CA VAL A 88 -8.49 12.17 -11.81
C VAL A 88 -7.29 12.39 -10.90
N VAL A 89 -6.65 13.55 -11.02
CA VAL A 89 -5.51 13.90 -10.18
C VAL A 89 -5.99 14.70 -8.99
N ILE A 90 -5.62 14.27 -7.78
CA ILE A 90 -5.88 15.02 -6.56
C ILE A 90 -4.58 15.40 -5.85
N ARG A 91 -4.65 16.49 -5.08
CA ARG A 91 -3.61 16.86 -4.11
C ARG A 91 -4.17 16.68 -2.73
N ALA A 92 -3.37 16.19 -1.80
CA ALA A 92 -3.78 16.02 -0.42
C ALA A 92 -2.77 16.64 0.54
N GLN A 93 -3.25 17.02 1.71
CA GLN A 93 -2.40 17.42 2.83
C GLN A 93 -1.34 16.34 3.10
N LYS A 94 -0.07 16.72 3.27
CA LYS A 94 1.06 15.77 3.44
C LYS A 94 0.85 14.74 4.55
N SER A 95 0.19 15.16 5.63
CA SER A 95 -0.09 14.31 6.80
C SER A 95 -1.32 13.41 6.63
N LEU A 96 -2.06 13.52 5.52
CA LEU A 96 -3.26 12.71 5.29
C LEU A 96 -2.85 11.30 4.85
N THR A 97 -3.46 10.29 5.46
CA THR A 97 -3.09 8.88 5.22
C THR A 97 -3.72 8.35 3.93
N ASN A 98 -3.09 7.34 3.33
CA ASN A 98 -3.68 6.63 2.17
C ASN A 98 -5.06 6.04 2.51
N LYS A 99 -5.25 5.57 3.76
CA LYS A 99 -6.54 5.04 4.24
C LYS A 99 -7.62 6.11 4.24
N ALA A 100 -7.32 7.33 4.70
CA ALA A 100 -8.25 8.45 4.70
C ALA A 100 -8.66 8.85 3.28
N VAL A 101 -7.68 8.98 2.37
CA VAL A 101 -7.94 9.30 0.96
C VAL A 101 -8.78 8.21 0.29
N ALA A 102 -8.46 6.94 0.53
CA ALA A 102 -9.24 5.82 0.00
C ALA A 102 -10.67 5.79 0.57
N ALA A 103 -10.84 6.03 1.87
CA ALA A 103 -12.16 6.05 2.50
C ALA A 103 -13.04 7.19 1.96
N TRP A 104 -12.46 8.37 1.76
CA TRP A 104 -13.14 9.47 1.10
C TRP A 104 -13.48 9.14 -0.37
N ALA A 105 -12.56 8.54 -1.12
CA ALA A 105 -12.82 8.16 -2.50
C ALA A 105 -13.99 7.18 -2.64
N LYS A 106 -14.14 6.24 -1.70
CA LYS A 106 -15.25 5.28 -1.68
C LYS A 106 -16.64 5.92 -1.57
N THR A 107 -16.75 7.18 -1.17
CA THR A 107 -18.06 7.85 -1.04
C THR A 107 -18.62 8.32 -2.38
N TRP A 108 -17.84 8.29 -3.46
CA TRP A 108 -18.24 8.85 -4.75
C TRP A 108 -17.66 8.12 -5.96
N ALA A 109 -16.44 7.58 -5.85
CA ALA A 109 -15.80 6.87 -6.94
C ALA A 109 -16.34 5.45 -7.07
N PRO A 110 -16.43 4.91 -8.30
CA PRO A 110 -16.83 3.53 -8.53
C PRO A 110 -15.96 2.51 -7.76
N PRO A 111 -16.55 1.39 -7.29
CA PRO A 111 -15.88 0.27 -6.62
C PRO A 111 -14.56 -0.21 -7.27
N ASN A 112 -14.54 -0.29 -8.60
CA ASN A 112 -13.42 -0.78 -9.42
C ASN A 112 -12.31 0.28 -9.66
N THR A 113 -12.43 1.47 -9.07
CA THR A 113 -11.46 2.55 -9.23
C THR A 113 -10.09 2.12 -8.68
N LYS A 114 -9.04 2.40 -9.46
CA LYS A 114 -7.65 2.17 -9.06
C LYS A 114 -7.05 3.47 -8.50
N LEU A 115 -6.66 3.48 -7.23
CA LEU A 115 -5.99 4.58 -6.55
C LEU A 115 -4.48 4.41 -6.61
N ILE A 116 -3.78 5.31 -7.30
CA ILE A 116 -2.32 5.41 -7.30
C ILE A 116 -1.91 6.39 -6.20
N THR A 117 -1.15 5.89 -5.23
CA THR A 117 -0.63 6.64 -4.07
C THR A 117 0.69 7.35 -4.39
N PRO A 118 1.16 8.32 -3.56
CA PRO A 118 2.39 9.07 -3.81
C PRO A 118 3.67 8.24 -3.95
N GLY A 119 3.66 6.98 -3.49
CA GLY A 119 4.77 6.03 -3.65
C GLY A 119 4.54 5.03 -4.78
N ASP A 120 3.76 5.40 -5.80
CA ASP A 120 3.43 4.60 -6.99
C ASP A 120 2.84 3.21 -6.68
N ARG A 121 2.18 3.09 -5.52
CA ARG A 121 1.39 1.89 -5.19
C ARG A 121 -0.03 2.11 -5.66
N THR A 122 -0.52 1.20 -6.50
CA THR A 122 -1.91 1.12 -6.92
C THR A 122 -2.70 0.31 -5.90
N ILE A 123 -3.88 0.79 -5.50
CA ILE A 123 -4.82 0.15 -4.57
C ILE A 123 -6.20 0.11 -5.24
N SER A 124 -6.92 -1.02 -5.21
CA SER A 124 -8.32 -1.06 -5.62
C SER A 124 -9.19 -0.50 -4.49
N LEU A 125 -10.15 0.37 -4.80
CA LEU A 125 -11.01 0.96 -3.78
C LEU A 125 -11.90 -0.08 -3.07
N ASN A 126 -12.20 -1.21 -3.71
CA ASN A 126 -12.92 -2.32 -3.09
C ASN A 126 -12.16 -3.04 -1.97
N GLY A 127 -10.89 -2.71 -1.73
CA GLY A 127 -10.09 -3.46 -0.77
C GLY A 127 -9.66 -4.83 -1.27
N GLU A 128 -10.02 -5.20 -2.51
CA GLU A 128 -9.26 -6.16 -3.28
C GLU A 128 -7.82 -5.63 -3.32
N LYS A 129 -6.93 -6.30 -2.60
CA LYS A 129 -5.51 -6.07 -2.81
C LYS A 129 -5.30 -6.24 -4.33
N LEU A 130 -4.73 -5.24 -4.99
CA LEU A 130 -4.26 -5.40 -6.37
C LEU A 130 -3.03 -6.33 -6.35
N GLU A 131 -3.23 -7.57 -5.90
CA GLU A 131 -2.23 -8.62 -5.95
C GLU A 131 -2.34 -9.23 -7.34
N ASN A 132 -1.59 -8.62 -8.25
CA ASN A 132 -0.98 -9.32 -9.37
C ASN A 132 0.39 -8.70 -9.61
N ARG A 133 1.11 -8.38 -8.52
CA ARG A 133 2.54 -8.15 -8.64
C ARG A 133 3.20 -9.52 -8.53
N PRO A 134 3.93 -9.96 -9.56
CA PRO A 134 4.62 -11.24 -9.50
C PRO A 134 5.50 -11.27 -8.25
N TYR A 135 5.38 -12.34 -7.51
CA TYR A 135 6.29 -12.69 -6.43
C TYR A 135 7.16 -13.84 -6.91
N PHE A 136 8.26 -14.07 -6.23
CA PHE A 136 9.17 -15.14 -6.57
C PHE A 136 9.51 -15.94 -5.33
N VAL A 137 9.53 -17.26 -5.46
CA VAL A 137 10.25 -18.15 -4.55
C VAL A 137 11.62 -18.41 -5.15
N TYR A 138 12.68 -18.18 -4.39
CA TYR A 138 14.07 -18.30 -4.84
C TYR A 138 14.83 -19.39 -4.10
N PHE A 139 15.88 -19.87 -4.75
CA PHE A 139 16.86 -20.81 -4.22
C PHE A 139 18.24 -20.14 -4.31
N ILE A 140 18.86 -19.84 -3.17
CA ILE A 140 20.19 -19.23 -3.11
C ILE A 140 21.17 -20.20 -2.46
N LEU A 141 22.23 -20.56 -3.17
CA LEU A 141 23.32 -21.39 -2.68
C LEU A 141 24.36 -20.53 -1.96
N ASN A 142 24.80 -21.00 -0.80
CA ASN A 142 26.04 -20.60 -0.15
C ASN A 142 27.05 -21.72 -0.41
N GLU A 143 28.08 -21.42 -1.21
CA GLU A 143 29.05 -22.42 -1.68
C GLU A 143 29.92 -22.96 -0.53
N ASP A 144 30.35 -22.10 0.41
CA ASP A 144 31.22 -22.48 1.53
C ASP A 144 30.55 -23.48 2.48
N SER A 145 29.26 -23.29 2.75
CA SER A 145 28.48 -24.14 3.67
C SER A 145 27.74 -25.27 2.95
N ASN A 146 27.80 -25.31 1.62
CA ASN A 146 27.00 -26.19 0.77
C ASN A 146 25.51 -26.23 1.18
N ALA A 147 24.95 -25.05 1.45
CA ALA A 147 23.59 -24.87 1.93
C ALA A 147 22.77 -24.00 0.98
N ILE A 148 21.52 -24.37 0.76
CA ILE A 148 20.57 -23.67 -0.09
C ILE A 148 19.51 -23.00 0.79
N LYS A 149 19.35 -21.70 0.62
CA LYS A 149 18.24 -20.93 1.18
C LYS A 149 17.04 -21.00 0.27
N ILE A 150 15.88 -21.36 0.81
CA ILE A 150 14.58 -21.28 0.13
C ILE A 150 13.81 -20.13 0.77
N GLY A 151 13.46 -19.11 0.00
CA GLY A 151 12.68 -17.99 0.50
C GLY A 151 11.92 -17.25 -0.59
N GLN A 152 11.14 -16.24 -0.21
CA GLN A 152 10.38 -15.45 -1.18
C GLN A 152 10.80 -13.97 -1.25
N ALA A 153 10.62 -13.33 -2.40
CA ALA A 153 10.85 -11.91 -2.60
C ALA A 153 10.01 -11.31 -3.73
N LYS A 154 9.77 -10.00 -3.66
CA LYS A 154 9.27 -9.20 -4.80
C LYS A 154 10.35 -8.93 -5.85
N ASP A 155 11.59 -8.85 -5.40
CA ASP A 155 12.78 -8.51 -6.17
C ASP A 155 13.92 -9.38 -5.63
N VAL A 156 14.22 -10.46 -6.37
CA VAL A 156 15.18 -11.48 -5.96
C VAL A 156 16.60 -10.94 -5.97
N GLU A 157 16.94 -10.07 -6.92
CA GLU A 157 18.28 -9.47 -7.01
C GLU A 157 18.56 -8.54 -5.83
N LYS A 158 17.61 -7.68 -5.49
CA LYS A 158 17.72 -6.80 -4.32
C LYS A 158 17.82 -7.62 -3.04
N ARG A 159 17.08 -8.72 -2.95
CA ARG A 159 17.15 -9.63 -1.80
C ARG A 159 18.50 -10.33 -1.72
N LEU A 160 19.04 -10.82 -2.84
CA LEU A 160 20.37 -11.43 -2.91
C LEU A 160 21.45 -10.45 -2.45
N LYS A 161 21.45 -9.20 -2.96
CA LYS A 161 22.38 -8.15 -2.52
C LYS A 161 22.29 -7.89 -1.01
N SER A 162 21.06 -7.84 -0.47
CA SER A 162 20.85 -7.67 0.98
C SER A 162 21.33 -8.87 1.80
N LEU A 163 21.21 -10.10 1.30
CA LEU A 163 21.72 -11.29 1.98
C LEU A 163 23.25 -11.36 1.92
N GLN A 164 23.84 -10.94 0.81
CA GLN A 164 25.29 -10.90 0.61
C GLN A 164 25.97 -9.97 1.62
N THR A 165 25.34 -8.84 1.99
CA THR A 165 25.93 -7.92 2.98
C THR A 165 26.08 -8.52 4.38
N SER A 166 25.35 -9.60 4.68
CA SER A 166 25.40 -10.30 5.96
C SER A 166 26.05 -11.68 5.86
N SER A 167 26.63 -12.02 4.71
CA SER A 167 27.30 -13.30 4.46
C SER A 167 28.71 -13.05 3.96
N PRO A 168 29.75 -13.53 4.67
CA PRO A 168 31.13 -13.45 4.16
C PRO A 168 31.33 -14.36 2.94
N ALA A 169 30.57 -15.46 2.85
CA ALA A 169 30.58 -16.37 1.71
C ALA A 169 29.80 -15.79 0.53
N GLN A 170 30.27 -16.08 -0.69
CA GLN A 170 29.59 -15.69 -1.92
C GLN A 170 28.27 -16.46 -2.06
N LEU A 171 27.18 -15.72 -2.28
CA LEU A 171 25.85 -16.27 -2.48
C LEU A 171 25.50 -16.30 -3.98
N LYS A 172 24.99 -17.44 -4.44
CA LYS A 172 24.62 -17.68 -5.84
C LYS A 172 23.12 -17.94 -5.96
N LEU A 173 22.43 -17.14 -6.79
CA LEU A 173 21.05 -17.44 -7.14
C LEU A 173 21.02 -18.64 -8.10
N MET A 174 20.41 -19.75 -7.66
CA MET A 174 20.29 -20.97 -8.44
C MET A 174 19.04 -20.97 -9.31
N LYS A 175 17.89 -20.55 -8.74
CA LYS A 175 16.61 -20.50 -9.44
C LYS A 175 15.65 -19.53 -8.77
N CYS A 176 14.70 -19.00 -9.53
CA CYS A 176 13.50 -18.38 -9.01
C CYS A 176 12.26 -18.87 -9.77
N ILE A 177 11.16 -19.05 -9.04
CA ILE A 177 9.86 -19.47 -9.54
C ILE A 177 8.91 -18.31 -9.36
N GLN A 178 8.35 -17.81 -10.46
CA GLN A 178 7.34 -16.75 -10.42
C GLN A 178 6.01 -17.29 -9.90
N THR A 179 5.33 -16.53 -9.04
CA THR A 179 4.03 -16.85 -8.49
C THR A 179 3.04 -15.71 -8.68
N ASP A 180 1.75 -16.06 -8.61
CA ASP A 180 0.62 -15.13 -8.75
C ASP A 180 0.35 -14.38 -7.43
N GLY A 181 1.39 -13.72 -6.91
CA GLY A 181 1.31 -12.88 -5.73
C GLY A 181 1.91 -13.49 -4.46
N VAL A 182 1.82 -12.71 -3.38
CA VAL A 182 2.51 -12.99 -2.11
C VAL A 182 1.95 -14.22 -1.41
N GLU A 183 0.65 -14.44 -1.48
CA GLU A 183 0.02 -15.57 -0.81
C GLU A 183 0.36 -16.89 -1.51
N ALA A 184 0.36 -16.90 -2.85
CA ALA A 184 0.83 -18.04 -3.64
C ALA A 184 2.32 -18.35 -3.39
N ALA A 185 3.18 -17.32 -3.32
CA ALA A 185 4.58 -17.51 -2.96
C ALA A 185 4.75 -18.06 -1.53
N ARG A 186 3.98 -17.55 -0.56
CA ARG A 186 4.03 -18.02 0.83
C ARG A 186 3.63 -19.48 0.93
N GLN A 187 2.57 -19.88 0.23
CA GLN A 187 2.10 -21.27 0.19
C GLN A 187 3.12 -22.18 -0.50
N LEU A 188 3.70 -21.75 -1.62
CA LEU A 188 4.73 -22.50 -2.32
C LEU A 188 5.99 -22.66 -1.46
N GLU A 189 6.50 -21.58 -0.87
CA GLU A 189 7.64 -21.59 0.05
C GLU A 189 7.40 -22.56 1.21
N GLN A 190 6.24 -22.48 1.86
CA GLN A 190 5.87 -23.37 2.96
C GLN A 190 5.84 -24.84 2.50
N SER A 191 5.25 -25.13 1.34
CA SER A 191 5.19 -26.50 0.80
C SER A 191 6.58 -27.06 0.50
N LEU A 192 7.52 -26.24 0.02
CA LEU A 192 8.90 -26.63 -0.24
C LEU A 192 9.67 -26.84 1.06
N HIS A 193 9.44 -25.98 2.04
CA HIS A 193 10.00 -26.10 3.37
C HIS A 193 9.56 -27.39 4.06
N GLU A 194 8.31 -27.80 3.88
CA GLU A 194 7.76 -29.07 4.37
C GLU A 194 8.35 -30.26 3.59
N LYS A 195 8.34 -30.18 2.25
CA LYS A 195 8.88 -31.21 1.34
C LYS A 195 10.36 -31.54 1.60
N PHE A 196 11.17 -30.54 1.93
CA PHE A 196 12.61 -30.70 2.20
C PHE A 196 12.95 -30.58 3.68
N SER A 197 11.98 -30.78 4.58
CA SER A 197 12.17 -30.66 6.03
C SER A 197 13.32 -31.53 6.57
N GLU A 198 13.50 -32.74 6.03
CA GLU A 198 14.62 -33.63 6.40
C GLU A 198 16.01 -33.07 6.05
N LEU A 199 16.09 -32.16 5.08
CA LEU A 199 17.33 -31.51 4.67
C LEU A 199 17.57 -30.21 5.43
N ARG A 200 16.65 -29.77 6.30
CA ARG A 200 16.72 -28.47 6.96
C ARG A 200 17.90 -28.44 7.94
N LEU A 201 18.76 -27.43 7.78
CA LEU A 201 19.89 -27.17 8.66
C LEU A 201 19.47 -26.22 9.79
N ALA A 202 19.08 -25.00 9.43
CA ALA A 202 18.66 -23.97 10.38
C ALA A 202 17.77 -22.93 9.69
N GLY A 203 16.61 -22.65 10.29
CA GLY A 203 15.64 -21.70 9.74
C GLY A 203 15.26 -22.04 8.29
N GLU A 204 15.56 -21.11 7.38
CA GLU A 204 15.25 -21.21 5.93
C GLU A 204 16.41 -21.83 5.11
N TRP A 205 17.42 -22.42 5.75
CA TRP A 205 18.59 -23.03 5.10
C TRP A 205 18.51 -24.55 5.12
N PHE A 206 18.80 -25.17 3.97
CA PHE A 206 18.71 -26.60 3.71
C PHE A 206 20.02 -27.12 3.14
N ARG A 207 20.38 -28.38 3.40
CA ARG A 207 21.55 -29.04 2.80
C ARG A 207 21.37 -29.12 1.29
N ALA A 208 22.40 -28.79 0.51
CA ALA A 208 22.42 -28.97 -0.94
C ALA A 208 22.50 -30.46 -1.32
N HIS A 209 21.39 -31.18 -1.13
CA HIS A 209 21.26 -32.60 -1.40
C HIS A 209 20.75 -32.84 -2.83
N GLU A 210 21.05 -34.01 -3.38
CA GLU A 210 20.67 -34.40 -4.75
C GLU A 210 19.17 -34.20 -5.03
N MET A 211 18.29 -34.54 -4.07
CA MET A 211 16.85 -34.35 -4.20
C MET A 211 16.44 -32.87 -4.41
N LEU A 212 17.09 -31.94 -3.70
CA LEU A 212 16.80 -30.52 -3.82
C LEU A 212 17.40 -29.94 -5.11
N LEU A 213 18.61 -30.35 -5.48
CA LEU A 213 19.25 -29.93 -6.72
C LEU A 213 18.45 -30.40 -7.95
N LYS A 214 18.00 -31.66 -7.98
CA LYS A 214 17.13 -32.18 -9.04
C LYS A 214 15.82 -31.39 -9.15
N TYR A 215 15.22 -31.01 -8.02
CA TYR A 215 14.01 -30.19 -8.04
C TYR A 215 14.25 -28.82 -8.69
N ILE A 216 15.39 -28.19 -8.37
CA ILE A 216 15.82 -26.90 -8.91
C ILE A 216 16.10 -26.97 -10.43
N GLU A 217 16.61 -28.09 -10.92
CA GLU A 217 16.88 -28.29 -12.36
C GLU A 217 15.60 -28.56 -13.17
N GLN A 218 14.64 -29.27 -12.58
CA GLN A 218 13.41 -29.71 -13.27
C GLN A 218 12.30 -28.66 -13.34
N ASN A 219 12.38 -27.60 -12.55
CA ASN A 219 11.37 -26.53 -12.46
C ASN A 219 12.06 -25.20 -12.70
#